data_AF-A0A4Z1AFF5-F1
#
_entry.id   AF-A0A4Z1AFF5-F1
#
_cell.length_a   1.000
_cell.length_b   1.000
_cell.length_c   1.000
_cell.angle_alpha   90.00
_cell.angle_beta   90.00
_cell.angle_gamma   90.00
#
_symmetry.space_group_name_H-M   'P 1'
#
loop_
_entity.id
_entity.type
_entity.pdbx_description
1 polymer ?
#
loop_
_entity_poly.entity_id
_entity_poly.type
_entity_poly.pdbx_seq_one_letter_code
_entity_poly.pdbx_strand_id
1 'polypeptide(L)'
;MVNQNPEQIARDQIDIQLGQAGWIIQNLNKINLNAGMGVAVREYQTDVGPVDYLLFVDGKPCGVVEAKRAEEGHRISTHEEQAENYAKATLKHLHKQHLPFTYIATGEVIRFSNFLDPKPRAREIFAFHTPATLKDWHRNETSLRKRFAEIPKLDPVGLRECEFGESVSLAKTRLTRRDTVHLLSHQWHGSCVRSG
;
A
#
# COMPACT_ATOMS: atom_id res chain seq x y z
N MET A 1 -5.41 16.14 34.80
CA MET A 1 -5.18 15.12 33.74
C MET A 1 -6.20 15.39 32.66
N VAL A 2 -5.77 15.60 31.41
CA VAL A 2 -6.69 15.92 30.31
C VAL A 2 -7.47 14.65 29.98
N ASN A 3 -8.80 14.73 30.01
CA ASN A 3 -9.73 13.63 29.73
C ASN A 3 -9.74 13.37 28.21
N GLN A 4 -8.65 12.82 27.71
CA GLN A 4 -8.45 12.48 26.30
C GLN A 4 -9.10 11.11 26.03
N ASN A 5 -10.04 11.06 25.09
CA ASN A 5 -10.62 9.80 24.61
C ASN A 5 -9.51 8.98 23.91
N PRO A 6 -9.47 7.65 24.05
CA PRO A 6 -8.59 6.75 23.28
C PRO A 6 -8.44 7.10 21.79
N GLU A 7 -9.52 7.57 21.16
CA GLU A 7 -9.52 7.98 19.75
C GLU A 7 -8.68 9.24 19.48
N GLN A 8 -8.66 10.19 20.42
CA GLN A 8 -7.84 11.39 20.31
C GLN A 8 -6.35 11.06 20.49
N ILE A 9 -6.04 10.15 21.42
CA ILE A 9 -4.67 9.65 21.61
C ILE A 9 -4.15 8.99 20.32
N ALA A 10 -4.98 8.19 19.66
CA ALA A 10 -4.63 7.58 18.38
C ALA A 10 -4.35 8.65 17.30
N ARG A 11 -5.21 9.67 17.18
CA ARG A 11 -5.02 10.78 16.23
C ARG A 11 -3.76 11.59 16.52
N ASP A 12 -3.49 11.92 17.78
CA ASP A 12 -2.28 12.65 18.17
C ASP A 12 -1.01 11.87 17.80
N GLN A 13 -1.04 10.55 17.96
CA GLN A 13 0.08 9.69 17.58
C GLN A 13 0.22 9.56 16.05
N ILE A 14 -0.89 9.48 15.32
CA ILE A 14 -0.90 9.49 13.85
C ILE A 14 -0.35 10.81 13.32
N ASP A 15 -0.70 11.95 13.94
CA ASP A 15 -0.16 13.26 13.58
C ASP A 15 1.36 13.30 13.72
N ILE A 16 1.90 12.76 14.82
CA ILE A 16 3.35 12.67 15.01
C ILE A 16 3.99 11.83 13.89
N GLN A 17 3.41 10.67 13.58
CA GLN A 17 3.96 9.76 12.57
C GLN A 17 3.87 10.33 11.15
N LEU A 18 2.77 10.99 10.80
CA LEU A 18 2.62 11.69 9.53
C LEU A 18 3.61 12.86 9.42
N GLY A 19 3.78 13.64 10.49
CA GLY A 19 4.77 14.71 10.56
C GLY A 19 6.20 14.19 10.37
N GLN A 20 6.55 13.07 11.02
CA GLN A 20 7.85 12.41 10.85
C GLN A 20 8.07 11.89 9.42
N ALA A 21 7.02 11.47 8.73
CA ALA A 21 7.07 11.08 7.32
C ALA A 21 7.10 12.28 6.35
N GLY A 22 7.09 13.51 6.86
CA GLY A 22 7.20 14.74 6.06
C GLY A 22 5.88 15.31 5.57
N TRP A 23 4.74 14.92 6.16
CA TRP A 23 3.43 15.47 5.84
C TRP A 23 3.16 16.77 6.61
N ILE A 24 2.67 17.79 5.90
CA ILE A 24 2.18 19.02 6.53
C ILE A 24 0.72 18.82 6.88
N ILE A 25 0.41 18.75 8.17
CA ILE A 25 -0.93 18.43 8.64
C ILE A 25 -1.73 19.72 8.82
N GLN A 26 -2.93 19.78 8.25
CA GLN A 26 -3.78 20.97 8.23
C GLN A 26 -5.24 20.62 8.57
N ASN A 27 -5.97 21.59 9.11
CA ASN A 27 -7.41 21.46 9.36
C ASN A 27 -8.20 22.07 8.19
N LEU A 28 -9.43 21.58 7.99
CA LEU A 28 -10.29 21.97 6.87
C LEU A 28 -10.51 23.49 6.74
N ASN A 29 -10.50 24.19 7.87
CA ASN A 29 -10.89 25.60 7.97
C ASN A 29 -9.85 26.57 7.38
N LYS A 30 -8.62 26.11 7.14
CA LYS A 30 -7.50 26.92 6.61
C LYS A 30 -6.56 26.10 5.72
N ILE A 31 -7.13 25.39 4.74
CA ILE A 31 -6.33 24.55 3.85
C ILE A 31 -5.50 25.41 2.88
N ASN A 32 -4.20 25.18 2.87
CA ASN A 32 -3.27 25.56 1.81
C ASN A 32 -2.62 24.29 1.25
N LEU A 33 -3.16 23.77 0.14
CA LEU A 33 -2.61 22.59 -0.55
C LEU A 33 -1.23 22.82 -1.17
N ASN A 34 -0.80 24.08 -1.28
CA ASN A 34 0.51 24.47 -1.80
C ASN A 34 1.52 24.73 -0.67
N ALA A 35 1.20 24.39 0.58
CA ALA A 35 2.11 24.58 1.72
C ALA A 35 3.40 23.75 1.61
N GLY A 36 3.39 22.69 0.79
CA GLY A 36 4.55 21.86 0.49
C GLY A 36 4.19 20.72 -0.45
N MET A 37 5.14 19.80 -0.65
CA MET A 37 4.93 18.64 -1.52
C MET A 37 3.82 17.73 -0.99
N GLY A 38 3.76 17.51 0.33
CA GLY A 38 2.77 16.62 0.96
C GLY A 38 1.95 17.35 2.00
N VAL A 39 0.63 17.32 1.85
CA VAL A 39 -0.34 17.90 2.79
C VAL A 39 -1.33 16.83 3.23
N ALA A 40 -1.53 16.68 4.53
CA ALA A 40 -2.56 15.82 5.11
C ALA A 40 -3.65 16.71 5.72
N VAL A 41 -4.88 16.62 5.22
CA VAL A 41 -6.01 17.43 5.71
C VAL A 41 -6.89 16.59 6.61
N ARG A 42 -7.09 17.04 7.86
CA ARG A 42 -7.95 16.36 8.84
C ARG A 42 -9.44 16.52 8.53
N GLU A 43 -10.24 15.52 8.91
CA GLU A 43 -11.71 15.52 8.92
C GLU A 43 -12.33 15.94 7.58
N TYR A 44 -11.79 15.37 6.49
CA TYR A 44 -12.20 15.75 5.15
C TYR A 44 -13.50 15.06 4.73
N GLN A 45 -14.45 15.81 4.17
CA GLN A 45 -15.73 15.26 3.71
C GLN A 45 -15.61 14.61 2.33
N THR A 46 -16.05 13.36 2.20
CA THR A 46 -16.11 12.63 0.91
C THR A 46 -17.53 12.17 0.61
N ASP A 47 -17.78 11.73 -0.63
CA ASP A 47 -19.09 11.25 -1.09
C ASP A 47 -19.61 10.02 -0.33
N VAL A 48 -18.69 9.23 0.21
CA VAL A 48 -19.01 8.00 0.94
C VAL A 48 -18.93 8.18 2.46
N GLY A 49 -18.58 9.37 2.93
CA GLY A 49 -18.45 9.70 4.35
C GLY A 49 -17.23 10.56 4.67
N PRO A 50 -17.12 11.10 5.90
CA PRO A 50 -15.91 11.77 6.34
C PRO A 50 -14.75 10.79 6.45
N VAL A 51 -13.54 11.25 6.10
CA VAL A 51 -12.29 10.55 6.39
C VAL A 51 -11.48 11.32 7.43
N ASP A 52 -10.76 10.61 8.30
CA ASP A 52 -9.92 11.25 9.31
C ASP A 52 -8.82 12.09 8.67
N TYR A 53 -8.17 11.58 7.62
CA TYR A 53 -7.18 12.34 6.86
C TYR A 53 -7.31 12.09 5.36
N LEU A 54 -7.28 13.17 4.57
CA LEU A 54 -7.10 13.13 3.13
C LEU A 54 -5.68 13.61 2.77
N LEU A 55 -4.95 12.79 2.03
CA LEU A 55 -3.56 13.03 1.65
C LEU A 55 -3.47 13.64 0.26
N PHE A 56 -2.68 14.71 0.14
CA PHE A 56 -2.41 15.43 -1.09
C PHE A 56 -0.91 15.47 -1.38
N VAL A 57 -0.56 15.20 -2.63
CA VAL A 57 0.80 15.35 -3.16
C VAL A 57 0.75 16.35 -4.32
N ASP A 58 1.58 17.39 -4.26
CA ASP A 58 1.57 18.52 -5.21
C ASP A 58 0.15 19.08 -5.45
N GLY A 59 -0.63 19.20 -4.38
CA GLY A 59 -2.02 19.68 -4.41
C GLY A 59 -3.03 18.71 -5.01
N LYS A 60 -2.62 17.49 -5.39
CA LYS A 60 -3.52 16.45 -5.91
C LYS A 60 -3.81 15.37 -4.86
N PRO A 61 -5.07 14.98 -4.66
CA PRO A 61 -5.41 13.90 -3.74
C PRO A 61 -4.78 12.59 -4.19
N CYS A 62 -4.14 11.86 -3.27
CA CYS A 62 -3.50 10.58 -3.58
C CYS A 62 -3.92 9.43 -2.66
N GLY A 63 -4.48 9.72 -1.48
CA GLY A 63 -4.84 8.68 -0.54
C GLY A 63 -5.55 9.16 0.71
N VAL A 64 -5.94 8.23 1.57
CA VAL A 64 -6.67 8.50 2.81
C VAL A 64 -6.06 7.73 3.99
N VAL A 65 -6.20 8.28 5.20
CA VAL A 65 -5.91 7.59 6.46
C VAL A 65 -7.19 7.56 7.29
N GLU A 66 -7.56 6.37 7.72
CA GLU A 66 -8.63 6.13 8.70
C GLU A 66 -7.99 5.84 10.07
N ALA A 67 -8.31 6.65 11.06
CA ALA A 67 -7.85 6.51 12.43
C ALA A 67 -8.82 5.61 13.21
N LYS A 68 -8.29 4.59 13.88
CA LYS A 68 -9.05 3.69 14.75
C LYS A 68 -8.48 3.69 16.16
N ARG A 69 -9.25 3.23 17.13
CA ARG A 69 -8.78 3.09 18.51
C ARG A 69 -7.81 1.90 18.62
N ALA A 70 -6.84 1.98 19.52
CA ALA A 70 -5.82 0.93 19.71
C ALA A 70 -6.42 -0.49 19.86
N GLU A 71 -7.49 -0.60 20.64
CA GLU A 71 -8.22 -1.84 20.92
C GLU A 71 -8.84 -2.49 19.67
N GLU A 72 -9.16 -1.70 18.65
CA GLU A 72 -9.70 -2.18 17.38
C GLU A 72 -8.61 -2.68 16.42
N GLY A 73 -7.33 -2.50 16.77
CA GLY A 73 -6.18 -2.93 15.97
C GLY A 73 -6.20 -4.42 15.61
N HIS A 74 -6.74 -5.25 16.50
CA HIS A 74 -6.88 -6.69 16.28
C HIS A 74 -8.05 -7.07 15.36
N ARG A 75 -9.03 -6.17 15.16
CA ARG A 75 -10.25 -6.37 14.34
C ARG A 75 -10.19 -5.67 12.98
N ILE A 76 -9.02 -5.18 12.57
CA ILE A 76 -8.83 -4.46 11.30
C ILE A 76 -9.19 -5.34 10.06
N SER A 77 -9.16 -6.68 10.16
CA SER A 77 -9.46 -7.57 9.01
C SER A 77 -10.89 -7.44 8.47
N THR A 78 -11.86 -7.05 9.30
CA THR A 78 -13.27 -6.90 8.89
C THR A 78 -13.56 -5.58 8.17
N HIS A 79 -12.59 -4.65 8.12
CA HIS A 79 -12.80 -3.27 7.68
C HIS A 79 -12.09 -2.95 6.35
N GLU A 80 -11.59 -3.96 5.66
CA GLU A 80 -11.07 -3.83 4.30
C GLU A 80 -12.14 -3.28 3.34
N GLU A 81 -13.42 -3.61 3.55
CA GLU A 81 -14.54 -3.11 2.73
C GLU A 81 -14.68 -1.58 2.75
N GLN A 82 -14.48 -0.91 3.89
CA GLN A 82 -14.52 0.56 3.94
C GLN A 82 -13.34 1.19 3.18
N ALA A 83 -12.14 0.63 3.34
CA ALA A 83 -10.96 1.09 2.61
C ALA A 83 -11.12 0.94 1.09
N GLU A 84 -11.74 -0.15 0.63
CA GLU A 84 -12.09 -0.35 -0.77
C GLU A 84 -13.12 0.67 -1.27
N ASN A 85 -14.11 0.99 -0.45
CA ASN A 85 -15.15 1.96 -0.81
C ASN A 85 -14.55 3.34 -1.05
N TYR A 86 -13.56 3.78 -0.26
CA TYR A 86 -12.87 5.04 -0.50
C TYR A 86 -11.99 5.04 -1.75
N ALA A 87 -11.32 3.93 -2.06
CA ALA A 87 -10.52 3.82 -3.29
C ALA A 87 -11.39 3.88 -4.56
N LYS A 88 -12.64 3.39 -4.47
CA LYS A 88 -13.66 3.46 -5.51
C LYS A 88 -14.48 4.75 -5.48
N ALA A 89 -14.51 5.44 -4.33
CA ALA A 89 -15.29 6.65 -4.14
C ALA A 89 -14.73 7.78 -5.01
N THR A 90 -15.61 8.30 -5.85
CA THR A 90 -15.35 9.52 -6.59
C THR A 90 -15.55 10.68 -5.63
N LEU A 91 -14.50 11.44 -5.30
CA LEU A 91 -14.65 12.68 -4.53
C LEU A 91 -15.39 13.73 -5.40
N LYS A 92 -16.65 14.10 -5.06
CA LYS A 92 -17.48 15.07 -5.83
C LYS A 92 -16.75 16.36 -6.20
N HIS A 93 -15.89 16.83 -5.30
CA HIS A 93 -15.18 18.11 -5.44
C HIS A 93 -13.78 17.99 -6.05
N LEU A 94 -13.30 16.77 -6.34
CA LEU A 94 -11.93 16.52 -6.81
C LEU A 94 -11.87 15.75 -8.14
N HIS A 95 -12.80 16.05 -9.07
CA HIS A 95 -12.73 15.67 -10.48
C HIS A 95 -12.45 14.18 -10.76
N LYS A 96 -13.07 13.26 -10.01
CA LYS A 96 -12.92 11.80 -10.22
C LYS A 96 -11.48 11.27 -10.09
N GLN A 97 -10.62 11.94 -9.32
CA GLN A 97 -9.29 11.42 -9.04
C GLN A 97 -9.40 10.17 -8.15
N HIS A 98 -8.79 9.08 -8.60
CA HIS A 98 -8.69 7.84 -7.83
C HIS A 98 -7.76 8.04 -6.63
N LEU A 99 -8.13 7.46 -5.49
CA LEU A 99 -7.34 7.45 -4.26
C LEU A 99 -6.68 6.07 -4.11
N PRO A 100 -5.55 5.81 -4.78
CA PRO A 100 -4.96 4.47 -4.78
C PRO A 100 -4.39 4.03 -3.44
N PHE A 101 -4.12 4.96 -2.53
CA PHE A 101 -3.41 4.70 -1.28
C PHE A 101 -4.35 4.81 -0.09
N THR A 102 -4.55 3.71 0.63
CA THR A 102 -5.38 3.71 1.83
C THR A 102 -4.57 3.22 3.02
N TYR A 103 -4.69 3.94 4.13
CA TYR A 103 -4.11 3.57 5.42
C TYR A 103 -5.22 3.38 6.46
N ILE A 104 -5.05 2.38 7.32
CA ILE A 104 -5.80 2.22 8.56
C ILE A 104 -4.77 2.24 9.68
N ALA A 105 -4.90 3.16 10.62
CA ALA A 105 -3.91 3.34 11.68
C ALA A 105 -4.56 3.46 13.06
N THR A 106 -3.93 2.87 14.08
CA THR A 106 -4.37 2.98 15.48
C THR A 106 -3.45 3.84 16.34
N GLY A 107 -2.46 4.48 15.73
CA GLY A 107 -1.32 5.10 16.42
C GLY A 107 -0.18 4.11 16.74
N GLU A 108 -0.46 2.81 16.83
CA GLU A 108 0.57 1.77 17.03
C GLU A 108 0.77 0.90 15.80
N VAL A 109 -0.32 0.49 15.16
CA VAL A 109 -0.31 -0.35 13.97
C VAL A 109 -0.74 0.48 12.78
N ILE A 110 -0.03 0.34 11.66
CA ILE A 110 -0.39 0.96 10.38
C ILE A 110 -0.56 -0.15 9.35
N ARG A 111 -1.77 -0.27 8.78
CA ARG A 111 -2.02 -1.12 7.61
C ARG A 111 -2.19 -0.26 6.37
N PHE A 112 -1.57 -0.70 5.28
CA PHE A 112 -1.55 -0.01 4.00
C PHE A 112 -2.04 -0.90 2.87
N SER A 113 -2.87 -0.32 2.01
CA SER A 113 -3.34 -0.92 0.76
C SER A 113 -2.98 -0.02 -0.42
N ASN A 114 -2.43 -0.63 -1.47
CA ASN A 114 -2.17 0.02 -2.75
C ASN A 114 -3.12 -0.56 -3.80
N PHE A 115 -4.08 0.24 -4.25
CA PHE A 115 -5.06 -0.15 -5.25
C PHE A 115 -4.54 -0.08 -6.70
N LEU A 116 -3.30 0.36 -6.92
CA LEU A 116 -2.58 0.17 -8.19
C LEU A 116 -1.99 -1.25 -8.32
N ASP A 117 -2.06 -2.07 -7.27
CA ASP A 117 -1.65 -3.48 -7.33
C ASP A 117 -2.72 -4.31 -8.07
N PRO A 118 -2.35 -5.28 -8.94
CA PRO A 118 -3.32 -6.14 -9.63
C PRO A 118 -4.22 -6.95 -8.68
N LYS A 119 -3.71 -7.21 -7.48
CA LYS A 119 -4.43 -7.84 -6.36
C LYS A 119 -4.14 -7.02 -5.11
N PRO A 120 -4.89 -5.93 -4.85
CA PRO A 120 -4.71 -5.10 -3.67
C PRO A 120 -4.83 -5.96 -2.42
N ARG A 121 -3.91 -5.77 -1.48
CA ARG A 121 -3.90 -6.46 -0.18
C ARG A 121 -3.40 -5.50 0.88
N ALA A 122 -4.14 -5.43 1.99
CA ALA A 122 -3.69 -4.75 3.17
C ALA A 122 -2.42 -5.44 3.70
N ARG A 123 -1.43 -4.64 4.09
CA ARG A 123 -0.20 -5.10 4.74
C ARG A 123 0.16 -4.17 5.87
N GLU A 124 0.69 -4.73 6.93
CA GLU A 124 1.26 -3.93 8.01
C GLU A 124 2.58 -3.29 7.55
N ILE A 125 2.77 -2.03 7.91
CA ILE A 125 4.00 -1.27 7.68
C ILE A 125 4.41 -0.57 8.98
N PHE A 126 5.70 -0.29 9.10
CA PHE A 126 6.26 0.30 10.33
C PHE A 126 6.13 1.83 10.40
N ALA A 127 5.95 2.49 9.26
CA ALA A 127 5.88 3.95 9.17
C ALA A 127 5.09 4.37 7.93
N PHE A 128 4.47 5.54 7.97
CA PHE A 128 3.84 6.14 6.79
C PHE A 128 4.87 6.37 5.67
N HIS A 129 4.43 6.21 4.42
CA HIS A 129 5.26 6.56 3.29
C HIS A 129 5.40 8.09 3.18
N THR A 130 6.55 8.55 2.71
CA THR A 130 6.78 9.97 2.46
C THR A 130 5.95 10.47 1.26
N PRO A 131 5.65 11.78 1.18
CA PRO A 131 4.99 12.37 0.02
C PRO A 131 5.71 12.08 -1.30
N ALA A 132 7.06 12.11 -1.29
CA ALA A 132 7.87 11.80 -2.46
C ALA A 132 7.68 10.35 -2.95
N THR A 133 7.62 9.39 -2.02
CA THR A 133 7.36 7.98 -2.37
C THR A 133 6.00 7.80 -3.02
N LEU A 134 4.95 8.43 -2.48
CA LEU A 134 3.61 8.33 -3.05
C LEU A 134 3.52 9.05 -4.39
N LYS A 135 4.24 10.17 -4.57
CA LYS A 135 4.36 10.86 -5.86
C LYS A 135 4.90 9.95 -6.95
N ASP A 136 6.01 9.28 -6.67
CA ASP A 136 6.66 8.39 -7.62
C ASP A 136 5.76 7.21 -7.98
N TRP A 137 5.03 6.64 -7.02
CA TRP A 137 4.10 5.55 -7.28
C TRP A 137 2.88 6.01 -8.06
N HIS A 138 2.34 7.19 -7.75
CA HIS A 138 1.21 7.76 -8.46
C HIS A 138 1.55 8.08 -9.92
N ARG A 139 2.76 8.59 -10.19
CA ARG A 139 3.25 8.87 -11.56
C ARG A 139 3.41 7.61 -12.40
N ASN A 140 3.84 6.51 -11.80
CA ASN A 140 4.24 5.33 -12.57
C ASN A 140 3.06 4.46 -13.02
N GLU A 141 1.82 4.71 -12.54
CA GLU A 141 0.54 3.98 -12.78
C GLU A 141 0.58 2.45 -12.63
N THR A 142 1.77 1.88 -12.51
CA THR A 142 2.14 0.48 -12.60
C THR A 142 2.90 0.18 -11.33
N SER A 143 2.23 -0.49 -10.40
CA SER A 143 2.86 -0.90 -9.15
C SER A 143 4.06 -1.81 -9.38
N LEU A 144 4.97 -1.87 -8.41
CA LEU A 144 6.07 -2.84 -8.42
C LEU A 144 5.55 -4.28 -8.58
N ARG A 145 4.43 -4.62 -7.91
CA ARG A 145 3.81 -5.95 -8.02
C ARG A 145 3.30 -6.23 -9.43
N LYS A 146 2.72 -5.26 -10.12
CA LYS A 146 2.32 -5.40 -11.53
C LYS A 146 3.53 -5.63 -12.43
N ARG A 147 4.59 -4.83 -12.27
CA ARG A 147 5.84 -5.01 -13.02
C ARG A 147 6.48 -6.38 -12.80
N PHE A 148 6.46 -6.90 -11.58
CA PHE A 148 6.92 -8.27 -11.28
C PHE A 148 6.03 -9.34 -11.90
N ALA A 149 4.72 -9.13 -11.95
CA ALA A 149 3.78 -10.07 -12.58
C ALA A 149 3.95 -10.12 -14.12
N GLU A 150 4.42 -9.02 -14.72
CA GLU A 150 4.60 -8.85 -16.17
C GLU A 150 6.05 -9.06 -16.60
N ILE A 151 6.93 -9.65 -15.76
CA ILE A 151 8.31 -9.95 -16.14
C ILE A 151 8.30 -10.81 -17.42
N PRO A 152 8.93 -10.35 -18.52
CA PRO A 152 9.04 -11.12 -19.74
C PRO A 152 9.69 -12.48 -19.46
N LYS A 153 9.23 -13.51 -20.16
CA LYS A 153 9.92 -14.81 -20.12
C LYS A 153 11.35 -14.60 -20.63
N LEU A 154 12.33 -15.07 -19.87
CA LEU A 154 13.72 -15.05 -20.30
C LEU A 154 13.85 -15.86 -21.60
N ASP A 155 14.57 -15.31 -22.56
CA ASP A 155 14.96 -16.03 -23.77
C ASP A 155 16.02 -17.08 -23.40
N PRO A 156 15.77 -18.39 -23.65
CA PRO A 156 16.76 -19.43 -23.39
C PRO A 156 18.03 -19.34 -24.21
N VAL A 157 18.06 -18.55 -25.28
CA VAL A 157 19.25 -18.43 -26.12
C VAL A 157 20.38 -17.72 -25.37
N GLY A 158 21.44 -18.47 -25.07
CA GLY A 158 22.66 -17.95 -24.44
C GLY A 158 22.73 -18.07 -22.91
N LEU A 159 21.69 -18.59 -22.25
CA LEU A 159 21.72 -18.91 -20.83
C LEU A 159 22.18 -20.36 -20.62
N ARG A 160 23.09 -20.61 -19.67
CA ARG A 160 23.54 -21.97 -19.37
C ARG A 160 22.38 -22.75 -18.76
N GLU A 161 22.26 -24.04 -19.05
CA GLU A 161 21.14 -24.88 -18.57
C GLU A 161 20.95 -24.85 -17.04
N CYS A 162 22.05 -24.69 -16.29
CA CYS A 162 22.07 -24.47 -14.85
C CYS A 162 21.37 -23.17 -14.41
N GLU A 163 21.51 -22.09 -15.18
CA GLU A 163 20.96 -20.76 -14.90
C GLU A 163 19.47 -20.71 -15.25
N PHE A 164 19.04 -21.52 -16.21
CA PHE A 164 17.63 -21.63 -16.63
C PHE A 164 16.77 -22.38 -15.61
N GLY A 165 17.30 -23.48 -15.05
CA GLY A 165 16.59 -24.31 -14.07
C GLY A 165 16.31 -23.58 -12.75
N GLU A 166 17.26 -22.81 -12.24
CA GLU A 166 17.11 -22.06 -10.98
C GLU A 166 16.14 -20.88 -11.14
N SER A 167 16.24 -20.11 -12.23
CA SER A 167 15.41 -18.92 -12.46
C SER A 167 13.91 -19.24 -12.53
N VAL A 168 13.54 -20.34 -13.17
CA VAL A 168 12.13 -20.78 -13.30
C VAL A 168 11.60 -21.39 -11.99
N SER A 169 12.46 -22.07 -11.24
CA SER A 169 12.14 -22.68 -9.93
C SER A 169 11.87 -21.63 -8.83
N LEU A 170 12.73 -20.61 -8.74
CA LEU A 170 12.63 -19.53 -7.76
C LEU A 170 11.39 -18.64 -7.99
N ALA A 171 11.07 -18.35 -9.27
CA ALA A 171 9.88 -17.57 -9.63
C ALA A 171 8.57 -18.30 -9.25
N LYS A 172 8.51 -19.62 -9.41
CA LYS A 172 7.32 -20.43 -9.07
C LYS A 172 7.14 -20.60 -7.55
N THR A 173 8.22 -20.74 -6.79
CA THR A 173 8.15 -21.06 -5.35
C THR A 173 7.73 -19.85 -4.50
N ARG A 174 8.02 -18.62 -4.94
CA ARG A 174 7.59 -17.40 -4.23
C ARG A 174 6.11 -17.06 -4.41
N LEU A 175 5.44 -17.62 -5.42
CA LEU A 175 4.01 -17.35 -5.67
C LEU A 175 3.07 -18.28 -4.89
N THR A 176 3.55 -19.42 -4.38
CA THR A 176 2.69 -20.51 -3.86
C THR A 176 2.87 -20.86 -2.39
N ARG A 177 3.75 -20.20 -1.61
CA ARG A 177 3.85 -20.49 -0.17
C ARG A 177 2.83 -19.73 0.68
N ARG A 178 1.58 -20.17 0.59
CA ARG A 178 0.78 -20.63 1.74
C ARG A 178 -0.31 -21.55 1.17
N ASP A 179 -0.37 -22.72 1.77
CA ASP A 179 -1.31 -23.82 1.56
C ASP A 179 -0.90 -24.92 0.57
N THR A 180 -0.82 -26.12 1.16
CA THR A 180 -0.81 -27.46 0.56
C THR A 180 0.56 -28.06 0.18
N VAL A 181 1.10 -28.81 1.15
CA VAL A 181 1.96 -29.97 0.92
C VAL A 181 1.11 -31.04 0.23
N HIS A 182 1.30 -31.28 -1.06
CA HIS A 182 1.23 -32.61 -1.66
C HIS A 182 1.62 -32.60 -3.14
N LEU A 183 2.56 -33.50 -3.47
CA LEU A 183 2.75 -34.20 -4.75
C LEU A 183 2.90 -33.37 -6.04
N LEU A 184 4.11 -33.40 -6.59
CA LEU A 184 4.40 -34.12 -7.84
C LEU A 184 5.91 -34.09 -8.10
N SER A 185 6.61 -35.01 -7.47
CA SER A 185 7.96 -35.40 -7.84
C SER A 185 7.87 -36.52 -8.87
N HIS A 186 7.88 -36.22 -10.17
CA HIS A 186 8.31 -37.23 -11.14
C HIS A 186 8.84 -36.58 -12.43
N GLN A 187 9.95 -37.16 -12.87
CA GLN A 187 10.60 -37.02 -14.18
C GLN A 187 11.34 -35.73 -14.47
N TRP A 188 12.60 -35.65 -14.01
CA TRP A 188 13.72 -35.26 -14.86
C TRP A 188 14.94 -36.13 -14.48
N HIS A 189 15.21 -37.16 -15.29
CA HIS A 189 16.52 -37.82 -15.35
C HIS A 189 17.19 -37.32 -16.63
N GLY A 190 18.15 -36.41 -16.50
CA GLY A 190 19.02 -35.99 -17.59
C GLY A 190 20.44 -35.96 -17.04
N SER A 191 21.25 -36.95 -17.43
CA SER A 191 22.66 -37.05 -17.05
C SER A 191 23.43 -35.82 -17.51
N CYS A 192 24.05 -35.14 -16.55
CA CYS A 192 25.06 -34.13 -16.80
C CYS A 192 26.34 -34.81 -17.32
N VAL A 193 26.55 -34.83 -18.64
CA VAL A 193 27.85 -35.20 -19.22
C VAL A 193 28.67 -33.91 -19.34
N ARG A 194 29.69 -33.77 -18.49
CA ARG A 194 30.73 -32.74 -18.64
C ARG A 194 31.53 -33.05 -19.90
N SER A 195 31.52 -32.15 -20.88
CA SER A 195 32.57 -32.09 -21.90
C SER A 195 33.51 -30.95 -21.50
N GLY A 196 34.81 -31.25 -21.44
CA GLY A 196 35.88 -30.28 -21.23
C GLY A 196 36.22 -29.51 -22.50
#